data_AF-A0A975BLL9-F1
#
_entry.id   AF-A0A975BLL9-F1
#
_cell.length_a   1.000
_cell.length_b   1.000
_cell.length_c   1.000
_cell.angle_alpha   90.00
_cell.angle_beta   90.00
_cell.angle_gamma   90.00
#
_symmetry.space_group_name_H-M   'P 1'
#
loop_
_entity.id
_entity.type
_entity.pdbx_description
1 polymer ?
#
loop_
_entity_poly.entity_id
_entity_poly.type
_entity_poly.pdbx_seq_one_letter_code
_entity_poly.pdbx_strand_id
1 'polypeptide(L)'
;MMKKMYAEWVILMWVSLFMLNGCVSFYQMDLKGQRQVNLAKDLELLHPKAEVAVPDPLTLDHAIKIGLQNNLEMRISRIMAEISDDNALAEKLKMFPQLDFQGNVSGSSAYSAADEDKTRITASLSLTWNILDFGLSYIRSRQAAVQTEIQRMERLRQAQLLALEISSAYWQAVLAEQSLEQIRTLEAEVMDYKKKAEALVSQKRLDPISSKAIEKKIVELAITASDLQAEISGAKITLCELMGLGPATEFHLAKEKFETYLEKMPGPDSLDPRKLEMISLNNRPEFFAADLEMQVQQDEALAALVSMFPGIQFYFSNYYNADSHYVNNFWAAWGSSLTSSLLSLPSRYVQWQSQGKSVDKVKLQRLLLTAGVIVQAHLALHEYKVKERQFRLHEDSFLIAEDLLFMSRERHELGLLSSWAMTQRMLEDVVARLARDRKIIDLINAYNTLLVTMGLDYNRWGENVLEIDENGQPADIEERDIDIPGEEKDMFTPLPDLVSSILIS
;
A
#
# COMPACT_ATOMS: atom_id res chain seq x y z
N MET A 1 23.40 -72.93 -35.68
CA MET A 1 22.80 -72.57 -34.37
C MET A 1 23.28 -71.22 -33.83
N MET A 2 24.57 -70.84 -33.99
CA MET A 2 25.10 -69.56 -33.46
C MET A 2 24.59 -68.26 -34.14
N LYS A 3 24.13 -68.29 -35.40
CA LYS A 3 23.64 -67.07 -36.09
C LYS A 3 22.25 -66.59 -35.63
N LYS A 4 21.39 -67.47 -35.10
CA LYS A 4 20.08 -67.07 -34.56
C LYS A 4 20.20 -66.41 -33.18
N MET A 5 21.12 -66.91 -32.35
CA MET A 5 21.37 -66.39 -31.00
C MET A 5 21.98 -64.98 -31.02
N TYR A 6 22.86 -64.68 -31.99
CA TYR A 6 23.42 -63.33 -32.15
C TYR A 6 22.39 -62.29 -32.64
N ALA A 7 21.43 -62.71 -33.48
CA ALA A 7 20.37 -61.82 -33.94
C ALA A 7 19.40 -61.46 -32.81
N GLU A 8 19.03 -62.41 -31.96
CA GLU A 8 18.14 -62.16 -30.80
C GLU A 8 18.80 -61.28 -29.74
N TRP A 9 20.10 -61.44 -29.47
CA TRP A 9 20.83 -60.58 -28.53
C TRP A 9 21.05 -59.15 -29.06
N VAL A 10 21.27 -58.98 -30.37
CA VAL A 10 21.37 -57.64 -30.97
C VAL A 10 20.01 -56.93 -30.94
N ILE A 11 18.91 -57.65 -31.18
CA ILE A 11 17.56 -57.08 -31.09
C ILE A 11 17.23 -56.69 -29.63
N LEU A 12 17.59 -57.52 -28.65
CA LEU A 12 17.41 -57.19 -27.22
C LEU A 12 18.25 -55.99 -26.78
N MET A 13 19.48 -55.84 -27.31
CA MET A 13 20.34 -54.69 -27.01
C MET A 13 19.79 -53.38 -27.62
N TRP A 14 19.22 -53.43 -28.83
CA TRP A 14 18.58 -52.27 -29.46
C TRP A 14 17.24 -51.89 -28.80
N VAL A 15 16.45 -52.87 -28.36
CA VAL A 15 15.20 -52.62 -27.61
C VAL A 15 15.51 -52.03 -26.22
N SER A 16 16.58 -52.48 -25.56
CA SER A 16 17.05 -51.90 -24.29
C SER A 16 17.57 -50.47 -24.45
N LEU A 17 18.20 -50.12 -25.59
CA LEU A 17 18.69 -48.76 -25.85
C LEU A 17 17.56 -47.78 -26.21
N PHE A 18 16.47 -48.28 -26.80
CA PHE A 18 15.26 -47.49 -27.09
C PHE A 18 14.39 -47.24 -25.84
N MET A 19 14.35 -48.18 -24.88
CA MET A 19 13.60 -48.02 -23.63
C MET A 19 14.28 -47.08 -22.61
N LEU A 20 15.58 -46.83 -22.74
CA LEU A 20 16.32 -45.86 -21.89
C LEU A 20 16.30 -44.42 -22.42
N ASN A 21 15.77 -44.18 -23.63
CA ASN A 21 15.45 -42.84 -24.13
C ASN A 21 13.99 -42.47 -23.82
N GLY A 22 13.51 -42.84 -22.64
CA GLY A 22 12.25 -42.33 -22.10
C GLY A 22 12.39 -40.84 -21.83
N CYS A 23 11.74 -40.03 -22.68
CA CYS A 23 11.46 -38.60 -22.56
C CYS A 23 12.07 -37.90 -21.33
N VAL A 24 13.31 -37.42 -21.44
CA VAL A 24 13.67 -36.16 -20.79
C VAL A 24 12.99 -35.08 -21.63
N SER A 25 11.67 -34.92 -21.48
CA SER A 25 11.01 -33.72 -21.98
C SER A 25 11.58 -32.59 -21.14
N PHE A 26 12.55 -31.87 -21.70
CA PHE A 26 12.94 -30.58 -21.17
C PHE A 26 11.65 -29.79 -21.01
N TYR A 27 11.28 -29.50 -19.76
CA TYR A 27 10.14 -28.63 -19.45
C TYR A 27 10.48 -27.25 -20.03
N GLN A 28 10.07 -27.02 -21.27
CA GLN A 28 10.13 -25.70 -21.88
C GLN A 28 8.95 -24.92 -21.34
N MET A 29 9.21 -23.96 -20.46
CA MET A 29 8.19 -22.99 -20.06
C MET A 29 7.74 -22.21 -21.30
N ASP A 30 6.50 -22.44 -21.72
CA ASP A 30 5.84 -21.59 -22.70
C ASP A 30 5.43 -20.26 -22.04
N LEU A 31 6.38 -19.33 -21.98
CA LEU A 31 6.18 -18.00 -21.43
C LEU A 31 5.02 -17.26 -22.12
N LYS A 32 4.78 -17.51 -23.41
CA LYS A 32 3.72 -16.83 -24.17
C LYS A 32 2.36 -17.42 -23.86
N GLY A 33 2.22 -18.74 -23.89
CA GLY A 33 0.99 -19.43 -23.51
C GLY A 33 0.58 -19.11 -22.07
N GLN A 34 1.54 -19.13 -21.13
CA GLN A 34 1.27 -18.80 -19.74
C GLN A 34 0.87 -17.32 -19.55
N ARG A 35 1.49 -16.39 -20.28
CA ARG A 35 1.08 -14.97 -20.27
C ARG A 35 -0.33 -14.78 -20.81
N GLN A 36 -0.73 -15.51 -21.85
CA GLN A 36 -2.10 -15.40 -22.40
C GLN A 36 -3.16 -15.89 -21.42
N VAL A 37 -2.90 -17.01 -20.73
CA VAL A 37 -3.82 -17.53 -19.70
C VAL A 37 -3.93 -16.56 -18.52
N ASN A 38 -2.80 -16.00 -18.05
CA ASN A 38 -2.82 -15.04 -16.95
C ASN A 38 -3.48 -13.73 -17.36
N LEU A 39 -3.19 -13.21 -18.57
CA LEU A 39 -3.79 -11.97 -19.08
C LEU A 39 -5.32 -12.04 -19.11
N ALA A 40 -5.90 -13.16 -19.54
CA ALA A 40 -7.36 -13.32 -19.56
C ALA A 40 -7.96 -13.21 -18.15
N LYS A 41 -7.30 -13.81 -17.14
CA LYS A 41 -7.72 -13.71 -15.73
C LYS A 41 -7.49 -12.31 -15.16
N ASP A 42 -6.35 -11.69 -15.49
CA ASP A 42 -6.02 -10.33 -15.04
C ASP A 42 -7.08 -9.35 -15.55
N LEU A 43 -7.46 -9.42 -16.83
CA LEU A 43 -8.48 -8.54 -17.42
C LEU A 43 -9.87 -8.75 -16.77
N GLU A 44 -10.25 -9.98 -16.46
CA GLU A 44 -11.51 -10.26 -15.74
C GLU A 44 -11.53 -9.68 -14.32
N LEU A 45 -10.38 -9.70 -13.63
CA LEU A 45 -10.24 -9.18 -12.27
C LEU A 45 -10.06 -7.66 -12.18
N LEU A 46 -9.61 -7.01 -13.26
CA LEU A 46 -9.45 -5.56 -13.36
C LEU A 46 -10.79 -4.83 -13.51
N HIS A 47 -11.83 -5.50 -14.01
CA HIS A 47 -13.18 -4.93 -14.02
C HIS A 47 -13.75 -5.02 -12.59
N PRO A 48 -14.09 -3.88 -11.94
CA PRO A 48 -14.68 -3.92 -10.60
C PRO A 48 -15.98 -4.73 -10.65
N LYS A 49 -16.13 -5.69 -9.72
CA LYS A 49 -17.30 -6.59 -9.67
C LYS A 49 -18.63 -5.86 -9.45
N ALA A 50 -18.59 -4.61 -8.99
CA ALA A 50 -19.71 -3.71 -8.89
C ALA A 50 -19.38 -2.44 -9.69
N GLU A 51 -20.31 -1.94 -10.50
CA GLU A 51 -20.20 -0.59 -11.06
C GLU A 51 -20.12 0.38 -9.88
N VAL A 52 -18.93 0.91 -9.61
CA VAL A 52 -18.74 1.96 -8.63
C VAL A 52 -19.49 3.17 -9.17
N ALA A 53 -20.61 3.52 -8.55
CA ALA A 53 -21.39 4.69 -8.93
C ALA A 53 -20.56 5.94 -8.62
N VAL A 54 -19.95 6.52 -9.64
CA VAL A 54 -19.20 7.78 -9.52
C VAL A 54 -20.21 8.93 -9.48
N PRO A 55 -20.29 9.71 -8.38
CA PRO A 55 -21.17 10.86 -8.31
C PRO A 55 -20.75 11.92 -9.33
N ASP A 56 -21.74 12.58 -9.93
CA ASP A 56 -21.52 13.68 -10.89
C ASP A 56 -22.28 14.93 -10.41
N PRO A 57 -21.60 15.98 -9.88
CA PRO A 57 -20.15 16.18 -9.90
C PRO A 57 -19.37 15.43 -8.79
N LEU A 58 -18.14 15.04 -9.11
CA LEU A 58 -17.20 14.38 -8.20
C LEU A 58 -16.51 15.40 -7.28
N THR A 59 -16.65 15.22 -5.96
CA THR A 59 -15.97 16.01 -4.93
C THR A 59 -14.71 15.30 -4.43
N LEU A 60 -13.83 16.04 -3.72
CA LEU A 60 -12.60 15.47 -3.15
C LEU A 60 -12.89 14.30 -2.18
N ASP A 61 -13.87 14.46 -1.29
CA ASP A 61 -14.25 13.44 -0.31
C ASP A 61 -14.78 12.17 -1.00
N HIS A 62 -15.58 12.31 -2.05
CA HIS A 62 -16.03 11.17 -2.86
C HIS A 62 -14.85 10.47 -3.54
N ALA A 63 -13.91 11.21 -4.12
CA ALA A 63 -12.74 10.64 -4.80
C ALA A 63 -11.86 9.82 -3.83
N ILE A 64 -11.62 10.34 -2.62
CA ILE A 64 -10.82 9.63 -1.61
C ILE A 64 -11.54 8.39 -1.12
N LYS A 65 -12.85 8.47 -0.82
CA LYS A 65 -13.64 7.30 -0.42
C LYS A 65 -13.63 6.19 -1.47
N ILE A 66 -13.84 6.55 -2.74
CA ILE A 66 -13.78 5.59 -3.85
C ILE A 66 -12.38 4.97 -3.94
N GLY A 67 -11.32 5.78 -3.87
CA GLY A 67 -9.95 5.27 -3.94
C GLY A 67 -9.59 4.34 -2.79
N LEU A 68 -9.91 4.69 -1.54
CA LEU A 68 -9.63 3.82 -0.40
C LEU A 68 -10.38 2.48 -0.46
N GLN A 69 -11.56 2.45 -1.10
CA GLN A 69 -12.34 1.22 -1.26
C GLN A 69 -11.89 0.34 -2.42
N ASN A 70 -11.53 0.95 -3.56
CA ASN A 70 -11.40 0.26 -4.84
C ASN A 70 -9.96 0.19 -5.36
N ASN A 71 -9.02 0.93 -4.79
CA ASN A 71 -7.62 0.88 -5.19
C ASN A 71 -7.02 -0.53 -5.00
N LEU A 72 -6.25 -0.97 -5.99
CA LEU A 72 -5.67 -2.32 -6.02
C LEU A 72 -4.61 -2.53 -4.91
N GLU A 73 -3.83 -1.51 -4.58
CA GLU A 73 -2.84 -1.59 -3.49
C GLU A 73 -3.55 -1.76 -2.14
N MET A 74 -4.62 -1.00 -1.90
CA MET A 74 -5.44 -1.17 -0.69
C MET A 74 -6.06 -2.56 -0.60
N ARG A 75 -6.49 -3.13 -1.74
CA ARG A 75 -7.00 -4.51 -1.80
C ARG A 75 -5.92 -5.55 -1.49
N ILE A 76 -4.70 -5.36 -2.02
CA ILE A 76 -3.56 -6.23 -1.70
C ILE A 76 -3.29 -6.19 -0.20
N SER A 77 -3.24 -5.00 0.39
CA SER A 77 -2.97 -4.84 1.82
C SER A 77 -4.07 -5.43 2.71
N ARG A 78 -5.33 -5.39 2.27
CA ARG A 78 -6.43 -6.12 2.93
C ARG A 78 -6.20 -7.63 2.90
N ILE A 79 -5.87 -8.19 1.73
CA ILE A 79 -5.57 -9.62 1.60
C ILE A 79 -4.34 -10.01 2.43
N MET A 80 -3.31 -9.16 2.52
CA MET A 80 -2.16 -9.40 3.39
C MET A 80 -2.54 -9.45 4.87
N ALA A 81 -3.44 -8.57 5.33
CA ALA A 81 -3.99 -8.62 6.67
C ALA A 81 -4.77 -9.92 6.92
N GLU A 82 -5.66 -10.31 6.00
CA GLU A 82 -6.41 -11.59 6.06
C GLU A 82 -5.46 -12.81 6.13
N ILE A 83 -4.42 -12.84 5.30
CA ILE A 83 -3.39 -13.89 5.34
C ILE A 83 -2.67 -13.90 6.68
N SER A 84 -2.37 -12.73 7.25
CA SER A 84 -1.74 -12.63 8.56
C SER A 84 -2.65 -13.18 9.66
N ASP A 85 -3.95 -12.92 9.58
CA ASP A 85 -4.93 -13.43 10.53
C ASP A 85 -5.08 -14.95 10.45
N ASP A 86 -5.14 -15.50 9.23
CA ASP A 86 -5.12 -16.94 8.98
C ASP A 86 -3.84 -17.60 9.52
N ASN A 87 -2.69 -16.96 9.34
CA ASN A 87 -1.42 -17.43 9.89
C ASN A 87 -1.43 -17.39 11.43
N ALA A 88 -1.98 -16.34 12.04
CA ALA A 88 -2.12 -16.24 13.49
C ALA A 88 -3.04 -17.33 14.04
N LEU A 89 -4.15 -17.62 13.36
CA LEU A 89 -5.04 -18.74 13.69
C LEU A 89 -4.32 -20.08 13.54
N ALA A 90 -3.58 -20.29 12.45
CA ALA A 90 -2.82 -21.50 12.22
C ALA A 90 -1.77 -21.74 13.32
N GLU A 91 -1.04 -20.71 13.75
CA GLU A 91 -0.08 -20.80 14.86
C GLU A 91 -0.78 -21.09 16.21
N LYS A 92 -1.96 -20.51 16.46
CA LYS A 92 -2.78 -20.88 17.64
C LYS A 92 -3.19 -22.36 17.60
N LEU A 93 -3.58 -22.88 16.43
CA LEU A 93 -3.95 -24.29 16.28
C LEU A 93 -2.77 -25.25 16.49
N LYS A 94 -1.54 -24.83 16.16
CA LYS A 94 -0.31 -25.61 16.42
C LYS A 94 0.01 -25.80 17.91
N MET A 95 -0.70 -25.13 18.81
CA MET A 95 -0.58 -25.34 20.25
C MET A 95 -1.33 -26.60 20.74
N PHE A 96 -2.28 -27.12 19.97
CA PHE A 96 -3.02 -28.32 20.36
C PHE A 96 -2.16 -29.59 20.25
N PRO A 97 -2.47 -30.64 21.03
CA PRO A 97 -1.90 -31.96 20.82
C PRO A 97 -2.13 -32.45 19.39
N GLN A 98 -1.11 -33.10 18.82
CA GLN A 98 -1.19 -33.69 17.49
C GLN A 98 -1.92 -35.03 17.57
N LEU A 99 -2.91 -35.23 16.70
CA LEU A 99 -3.64 -36.48 16.56
C LEU A 99 -3.36 -37.08 15.19
N ASP A 100 -2.56 -38.13 15.16
CA ASP A 100 -2.12 -38.78 13.93
C ASP A 100 -2.81 -40.13 13.75
N PHE A 101 -3.38 -40.36 12.56
CA PHE A 101 -3.83 -41.67 12.12
C PHE A 101 -2.86 -42.22 11.09
N GLN A 102 -2.27 -43.39 11.36
CA GLN A 102 -1.33 -44.04 10.46
C GLN A 102 -1.83 -45.44 10.10
N GLY A 103 -2.01 -45.69 8.81
CA GLY A 103 -2.22 -47.02 8.26
C GLY A 103 -0.98 -47.46 7.51
N ASN A 104 -0.53 -48.70 7.74
CA ASN A 104 0.60 -49.27 7.02
C ASN A 104 0.27 -50.68 6.55
N VAL A 105 0.57 -50.94 5.28
CA VAL A 105 0.51 -52.26 4.66
C VAL A 105 1.89 -52.57 4.13
N SER A 106 2.53 -53.57 4.71
CA SER A 106 3.87 -54.00 4.32
C SER A 106 3.89 -55.50 4.09
N GLY A 107 4.50 -55.94 2.99
CA GLY A 107 4.72 -57.34 2.68
C GLY A 107 6.21 -57.67 2.65
N SER A 108 6.61 -58.76 3.30
CA SER A 108 8.00 -59.25 3.27
C SER A 108 8.07 -60.59 2.53
N SER A 109 9.09 -60.75 1.67
CA SER A 109 9.43 -62.03 1.05
C SER A 109 10.41 -62.86 1.87
N ALA A 110 11.00 -62.28 2.92
CA ALA A 110 11.90 -62.94 3.85
C ALA A 110 11.15 -63.31 5.14
N TYR A 111 11.34 -64.55 5.62
CA TYR A 111 10.86 -65.00 6.93
C TYR A 111 11.68 -64.31 8.03
N SER A 112 11.13 -63.28 8.66
CA SER A 112 11.78 -62.62 9.80
C SER A 112 11.64 -63.45 11.09
N ALA A 113 10.58 -64.26 11.21
CA ALA A 113 10.29 -65.20 12.29
C ALA A 113 9.25 -66.24 11.83
N ALA A 114 9.11 -67.37 12.54
CA ALA A 114 8.13 -68.42 12.21
C ALA A 114 6.68 -68.04 12.59
N ASP A 115 6.50 -67.05 13.47
CA ASP A 115 5.21 -66.61 14.04
C ASP A 115 4.82 -65.18 13.59
N GLU A 116 5.04 -64.83 12.32
CA GLU A 116 4.61 -63.54 11.77
C GLU A 116 4.03 -63.72 10.36
N ASP A 117 2.92 -63.02 10.07
CA ASP A 117 2.30 -63.07 8.75
C ASP A 117 3.16 -62.36 7.68
N LYS A 118 3.21 -62.93 6.46
CA LYS A 118 3.94 -62.35 5.31
C LYS A 118 3.44 -60.97 4.89
N THR A 119 2.17 -60.70 5.18
CA THR A 119 1.50 -59.43 4.91
C THR A 119 1.07 -58.83 6.23
N ARG A 120 1.68 -57.71 6.59
CA ARG A 120 1.42 -56.99 7.82
C ARG A 120 0.54 -55.78 7.54
N ILE A 121 -0.64 -55.76 8.13
CA ILE A 121 -1.59 -54.65 8.08
C ILE A 121 -1.69 -54.10 9.49
N THR A 122 -1.21 -52.88 9.67
CA THR A 122 -1.22 -52.18 10.96
C THR A 122 -1.95 -50.85 10.82
N ALA A 123 -2.73 -50.50 11.82
CA ALA A 123 -3.31 -49.16 11.97
C ALA A 123 -2.97 -48.62 13.35
N SER A 124 -2.69 -47.33 13.46
CA SER A 124 -2.49 -46.68 14.75
C SER A 124 -3.17 -45.31 14.78
N LEU A 125 -3.65 -44.94 15.95
CA LEU A 125 -4.17 -43.62 16.28
C LEU A 125 -3.35 -43.10 17.46
N SER A 126 -2.54 -42.07 17.24
CA SER A 126 -1.59 -41.55 18.23
C SER A 126 -1.88 -40.08 18.54
N LEU A 127 -2.09 -39.79 19.82
CA LEU A 127 -2.15 -38.45 20.38
C LEU A 127 -0.80 -38.11 21.00
N THR A 128 -0.17 -37.03 20.56
CA THR A 128 1.16 -36.61 21.02
C THR A 128 1.12 -35.15 21.50
N TRP A 129 1.70 -34.87 22.66
CA TRP A 129 1.79 -33.52 23.21
C TRP A 129 3.20 -33.25 23.76
N ASN A 130 3.88 -32.26 23.22
CA ASN A 130 5.21 -31.84 23.68
C ASN A 130 5.12 -30.48 24.37
N ILE A 131 5.51 -30.41 25.66
CA ILE A 131 5.44 -29.19 26.46
C ILE A 131 6.39 -28.10 25.92
N LEU A 132 7.58 -28.49 25.45
CA LEU A 132 8.53 -27.53 24.88
C LEU A 132 8.01 -26.96 23.56
N ASP A 133 7.46 -27.83 22.70
CA ASP A 133 6.87 -27.39 21.44
C ASP A 133 5.64 -26.52 21.69
N PHE A 134 4.83 -26.83 22.72
CA PHE A 134 3.74 -25.97 23.16
C PHE A 134 4.24 -24.57 23.57
N GLY A 135 5.31 -24.50 24.38
CA GLY A 135 5.91 -23.22 24.78
C GLY A 135 6.44 -22.42 23.60
N LEU A 136 7.10 -23.08 22.64
CA LEU A 136 7.57 -22.44 21.40
C LEU A 136 6.40 -22.01 20.50
N SER A 137 5.37 -22.82 20.35
CA SER A 137 4.15 -22.49 19.60
C SER A 137 3.38 -21.34 20.25
N TYR A 138 3.35 -21.23 21.58
CA TYR A 138 2.75 -20.08 22.26
C TYR A 138 3.46 -18.78 21.87
N ILE A 139 4.80 -18.77 21.92
CA ILE A 139 5.58 -17.58 21.52
C ILE A 139 5.33 -17.25 20.05
N ARG A 140 5.35 -18.25 19.15
CA ARG A 140 5.07 -18.05 17.72
C ARG A 140 3.64 -17.54 17.47
N SER A 141 2.66 -18.02 18.22
CA SER A 141 1.27 -17.55 18.11
C SER A 141 1.14 -16.10 18.52
N ARG A 142 1.88 -15.66 19.56
CA ARG A 142 1.95 -14.25 19.95
C ARG A 142 2.65 -13.41 18.88
N GLN A 143 3.77 -13.88 18.34
CA GLN A 143 4.46 -13.21 17.23
C GLN A 143 3.56 -13.04 16.00
N ALA A 144 2.82 -14.08 15.63
CA ALA A 144 1.88 -14.02 14.51
C ALA A 144 0.74 -13.04 14.77
N ALA A 145 0.21 -12.98 16.00
CA ALA A 145 -0.80 -11.97 16.38
C ALA A 145 -0.22 -10.55 16.40
N VAL A 146 1.03 -10.35 16.81
CA VAL A 146 1.68 -9.03 16.72
C VAL A 146 1.92 -8.64 15.26
N GLN A 147 2.25 -9.60 14.40
CA GLN A 147 2.45 -9.38 12.96
C GLN A 147 1.16 -8.89 12.27
N THR A 148 -0.01 -9.35 12.69
CA THR A 148 -1.29 -8.88 12.13
C THR A 148 -1.49 -7.39 12.42
N GLU A 149 -1.16 -6.93 13.63
CA GLU A 149 -1.22 -5.52 13.99
C GLU A 149 -0.18 -4.67 13.24
N ILE A 150 1.02 -5.21 12.97
CA ILE A 150 2.00 -4.54 12.10
C ILE A 150 1.39 -4.32 10.70
N GLN A 151 0.76 -5.35 10.12
CA GLN A 151 0.10 -5.22 8.82
C GLN A 151 -1.05 -4.20 8.83
N ARG A 152 -1.82 -4.12 9.93
CA ARG A 152 -2.86 -3.09 10.11
C ARG A 152 -2.25 -1.68 10.08
N MET A 153 -1.16 -1.45 10.81
CA MET A 153 -0.47 -0.15 10.84
C MET A 153 0.12 0.23 9.47
N GLU A 154 0.68 -0.74 8.72
CA GLU A 154 1.17 -0.52 7.37
C GLU A 154 0.03 -0.14 6.40
N ARG A 155 -1.13 -0.79 6.50
CA ARG A 155 -2.34 -0.45 5.74
C ARG A 155 -2.81 0.96 6.02
N LEU A 156 -2.86 1.38 7.30
CA LEU A 156 -3.23 2.76 7.66
C LEU A 156 -2.27 3.78 7.04
N ARG A 157 -0.97 3.51 7.10
CA ARG A 157 0.05 4.37 6.47
C ARG A 157 -0.15 4.50 4.96
N GLN A 158 -0.42 3.39 4.27
CA GLN A 158 -0.69 3.38 2.84
C GLN A 158 -1.96 4.16 2.50
N ALA A 159 -3.02 4.02 3.29
CA ALA A 159 -4.26 4.78 3.11
C ALA A 159 -4.04 6.30 3.24
N GLN A 160 -3.25 6.74 4.23
CA GLN A 160 -2.89 8.16 4.40
C GLN A 160 -2.12 8.70 3.18
N LEU A 161 -1.18 7.93 2.64
CA LEU A 161 -0.42 8.30 1.44
C LEU A 161 -1.31 8.33 0.19
N LEU A 162 -2.17 7.33 0.01
CA LEU A 162 -3.11 7.28 -1.11
C LEU A 162 -4.09 8.47 -1.08
N ALA A 163 -4.60 8.85 0.09
CA ALA A 163 -5.46 10.03 0.23
C ALA A 163 -4.74 11.33 -0.18
N LEU A 164 -3.44 11.46 0.15
CA LEU A 164 -2.61 12.59 -0.26
C LEU A 164 -2.41 12.63 -1.78
N GLU A 165 -2.10 11.49 -2.38
CA GLU A 165 -1.92 11.38 -3.85
C GLU A 165 -3.23 11.70 -4.59
N ILE A 166 -4.36 11.16 -4.14
CA ILE A 166 -5.69 11.46 -4.70
C ILE A 166 -5.98 12.95 -4.56
N SER A 167 -5.72 13.55 -3.39
CA SER A 167 -5.95 14.97 -3.19
C SER A 167 -5.12 15.84 -4.14
N SER A 168 -3.83 15.52 -4.31
CA SER A 168 -2.97 16.24 -5.25
C SER A 168 -3.45 16.10 -6.69
N ALA A 169 -3.80 14.89 -7.13
CA ALA A 169 -4.32 14.64 -8.48
C ALA A 169 -5.66 15.34 -8.73
N TYR A 170 -6.57 15.31 -7.74
CA TYR A 170 -7.87 15.98 -7.80
C TYR A 170 -7.70 17.49 -7.98
N TRP A 171 -6.92 18.13 -7.11
CA TRP A 171 -6.71 19.58 -7.17
C TRP A 171 -6.01 20.03 -8.46
N GLN A 172 -5.06 19.23 -8.96
CA GLN A 172 -4.42 19.50 -10.25
C GLN A 172 -5.43 19.42 -11.41
N ALA A 173 -6.34 18.44 -11.38
CA ALA A 173 -7.37 18.30 -12.41
C ALA A 173 -8.39 19.45 -12.35
N VAL A 174 -8.84 19.83 -11.15
CA VAL A 174 -9.75 20.98 -10.94
C VAL A 174 -9.11 22.27 -11.44
N LEU A 175 -7.85 22.53 -11.08
CA LEU A 175 -7.10 23.70 -11.54
C LEU A 175 -7.05 23.76 -13.08
N ALA A 176 -6.70 22.64 -13.71
CA ALA A 176 -6.51 22.61 -15.15
C ALA A 176 -7.85 22.80 -15.90
N GLU A 177 -8.96 22.24 -15.40
CA GLU A 177 -10.31 22.48 -15.95
C GLU A 177 -10.73 23.95 -15.85
N GLN A 178 -10.55 24.57 -14.68
CA GLN A 178 -10.86 25.99 -14.48
C GLN A 178 -9.98 26.90 -15.35
N SER A 179 -8.69 26.60 -15.45
CA SER A 179 -7.73 27.33 -16.29
C SER A 179 -8.09 27.27 -17.77
N LEU A 180 -8.52 26.11 -18.26
CA LEU A 180 -8.92 25.93 -19.66
C LEU A 180 -10.18 26.74 -20.00
N GLU A 181 -11.17 26.77 -19.10
CA GLU A 181 -12.37 27.60 -19.27
C GLU A 181 -12.00 29.08 -19.41
N GLN A 182 -11.10 29.57 -18.56
CA GLN A 182 -10.61 30.95 -18.61
C GLN A 182 -9.86 31.26 -19.91
N ILE A 183 -8.93 30.40 -20.36
CA ILE A 183 -8.20 30.66 -21.62
C ILE A 183 -9.15 30.68 -22.81
N ARG A 184 -10.17 29.82 -22.85
CA ARG A 184 -11.18 29.85 -23.93
C ARG A 184 -11.96 31.17 -23.97
N THR A 185 -12.28 31.73 -22.80
CA THR A 185 -12.91 33.06 -22.74
C THR A 185 -11.98 34.16 -23.23
N LEU A 186 -10.69 34.12 -22.87
CA LEU A 186 -9.70 35.08 -23.34
C LEU A 186 -9.45 34.94 -24.86
N GLU A 187 -9.35 33.73 -25.38
CA GLU A 187 -9.14 33.48 -26.81
C GLU A 187 -10.26 34.11 -27.65
N ALA A 188 -11.51 33.99 -27.21
CA ALA A 188 -12.66 34.62 -27.85
C ALA A 188 -12.55 36.16 -27.86
N GLU A 189 -12.10 36.77 -26.75
CA GLU A 189 -11.89 38.22 -26.64
C GLU A 189 -10.74 38.68 -27.57
N VAL A 190 -9.60 37.99 -27.56
CA VAL A 190 -8.42 38.33 -28.39
C VAL A 190 -8.71 38.16 -29.88
N MET A 191 -9.52 37.17 -30.28
CA MET A 191 -9.94 37.00 -31.67
C MET A 191 -10.73 38.20 -32.21
N ASP A 192 -11.52 38.88 -31.37
CA ASP A 192 -12.23 40.10 -31.77
C ASP A 192 -11.24 41.25 -32.04
N TYR A 193 -10.22 41.40 -31.18
CA TYR A 193 -9.14 42.38 -31.39
C TYR A 193 -8.36 42.12 -32.68
N LYS A 194 -8.08 40.86 -33.02
CA LYS A 194 -7.44 40.50 -34.29
C LYS A 194 -8.27 40.96 -35.49
N LYS A 195 -9.57 40.68 -35.50
CA LYS A 195 -10.48 41.10 -36.60
C LYS A 195 -10.48 42.61 -36.78
N LYS A 196 -10.53 43.36 -35.67
CA LYS A 196 -10.45 44.83 -35.68
C LYS A 196 -9.10 45.32 -36.22
N ALA A 197 -8.00 44.71 -35.80
CA ALA A 197 -6.66 45.07 -36.27
C ALA A 197 -6.48 44.81 -37.77
N GLU A 198 -6.94 43.67 -38.29
CA GLU A 198 -6.88 43.33 -39.72
C GLU A 198 -7.68 44.33 -40.58
N ALA A 199 -8.86 44.75 -40.10
CA ALA A 199 -9.65 45.78 -40.74
C ALA A 199 -8.90 47.13 -40.83
N LEU A 200 -8.13 47.50 -39.80
CA LEU A 200 -7.32 48.73 -39.82
C LEU A 200 -6.08 48.62 -40.70
N VAL A 201 -5.45 47.45 -40.78
CA VAL A 201 -4.32 47.17 -41.69
C VAL A 201 -4.78 47.26 -43.15
N SER A 202 -5.93 46.66 -43.50
CA SER A 202 -6.48 46.76 -44.87
C SER A 202 -6.81 48.20 -45.29
N GLN A 203 -7.16 49.06 -44.32
CA GLN A 203 -7.36 50.50 -44.53
C GLN A 203 -6.05 51.32 -44.53
N LYS A 204 -4.88 50.67 -44.39
CA LYS A 204 -3.54 51.31 -44.23
C LYS A 204 -3.46 52.27 -43.04
N ARG A 205 -4.27 52.04 -42.00
CA ARG A 205 -4.32 52.87 -40.78
C ARG A 205 -3.51 52.28 -39.62
N LEU A 206 -3.00 51.07 -39.79
CA LEU A 206 -2.24 50.35 -38.77
C LEU A 206 -1.06 49.62 -39.43
N ASP A 207 0.07 49.58 -38.73
CA ASP A 207 1.26 48.84 -39.16
C ASP A 207 0.99 47.32 -39.16
N PRO A 208 1.23 46.61 -40.28
CA PRO A 208 1.14 45.15 -40.35
C PRO A 208 1.85 44.40 -39.22
N ILE A 209 2.92 44.95 -38.64
CA ILE A 209 3.65 44.34 -37.52
C ILE A 209 2.73 44.11 -36.31
N SER A 210 1.85 45.07 -35.99
CA SER A 210 0.95 44.96 -34.84
C SER A 210 -0.09 43.84 -35.01
N SER A 211 -0.59 43.63 -36.23
CA SER A 211 -1.50 42.53 -36.54
C SER A 211 -0.80 41.17 -36.43
N LYS A 212 0.46 41.07 -36.89
CA LYS A 212 1.27 39.86 -36.74
C LYS A 212 1.64 39.58 -35.29
N ALA A 213 1.84 40.60 -34.48
CA ALA A 213 2.08 40.46 -33.06
C ALA A 213 0.86 39.90 -32.32
N ILE A 214 -0.36 40.40 -32.60
CA ILE A 214 -1.61 39.83 -32.07
C ILE A 214 -1.79 38.38 -32.52
N GLU A 215 -1.51 38.08 -33.79
CA GLU A 215 -1.56 36.71 -34.32
C GLU A 215 -0.61 35.77 -33.54
N LYS A 216 0.62 36.20 -33.26
CA LYS A 216 1.57 35.44 -32.43
C LYS A 216 0.99 35.15 -31.04
N LYS A 217 0.32 36.12 -30.40
CA LYS A 217 -0.26 35.95 -29.07
C LYS A 217 -1.43 34.95 -29.04
N ILE A 218 -2.25 34.94 -30.09
CA ILE A 218 -3.31 33.91 -30.23
C ILE A 218 -2.68 32.52 -30.34
N VAL A 219 -1.60 32.37 -31.11
CA VAL A 219 -0.89 31.09 -31.21
C VAL A 219 -0.30 30.68 -29.86
N GLU A 220 0.30 31.61 -29.11
CA GLU A 220 0.79 31.33 -27.75
C GLU A 220 -0.33 30.88 -26.79
N LEU A 221 -1.51 31.50 -26.86
CA LEU A 221 -2.69 31.08 -26.10
C LEU A 221 -3.18 29.69 -26.51
N ALA A 222 -3.23 29.40 -27.81
CA ALA A 222 -3.64 28.10 -28.32
C ALA A 222 -2.68 26.98 -27.90
N ILE A 223 -1.37 27.25 -27.88
CA ILE A 223 -0.37 26.32 -27.33
C ILE A 223 -0.65 26.09 -25.84
N THR A 224 -0.83 27.16 -25.05
CA THR A 224 -1.11 27.05 -23.61
C THR A 224 -2.41 26.29 -23.33
N ALA A 225 -3.46 26.51 -24.13
CA ALA A 225 -4.72 25.76 -24.04
C ALA A 225 -4.54 24.28 -24.36
N SER A 226 -3.75 23.97 -25.40
CA SER A 226 -3.41 22.58 -25.77
C SER A 226 -2.63 21.88 -24.66
N ASP A 227 -1.65 22.56 -24.06
CA ASP A 227 -0.85 22.03 -22.95
C ASP A 227 -1.73 21.75 -21.73
N LEU A 228 -2.62 22.68 -21.35
CA LEU A 228 -3.57 22.47 -20.26
C LEU A 228 -4.56 21.34 -20.56
N GLN A 229 -5.01 21.18 -21.79
CA GLN A 229 -5.88 20.07 -22.16
C GLN A 229 -5.16 18.71 -22.01
N ALA A 230 -3.87 18.65 -22.34
CA ALA A 230 -3.04 17.48 -22.09
C ALA A 230 -2.87 17.24 -20.58
N GLU A 231 -2.62 18.29 -19.79
CA GLU A 231 -2.53 18.20 -18.32
C GLU A 231 -3.83 17.71 -17.67
N ILE A 232 -5.01 18.19 -18.11
CA ILE A 232 -6.32 17.69 -17.62
C ILE A 232 -6.46 16.20 -17.92
N SER A 233 -6.18 15.80 -19.16
CA SER A 233 -6.33 14.40 -19.58
C SER A 233 -5.41 13.49 -18.75
N GLY A 234 -4.16 13.92 -18.55
CA GLY A 234 -3.21 13.22 -17.68
C GLY A 234 -3.68 13.15 -16.23
N ALA A 235 -4.07 14.28 -15.64
CA ALA A 235 -4.51 14.35 -14.25
C ALA A 235 -5.77 13.51 -13.99
N LYS A 236 -6.73 13.47 -14.93
CA LYS A 236 -7.91 12.60 -14.84
C LYS A 236 -7.56 11.13 -14.94
N ILE A 237 -6.64 10.74 -15.82
CA ILE A 237 -6.17 9.35 -15.92
C ILE A 237 -5.49 8.93 -14.62
N THR A 238 -4.61 9.76 -14.06
CA THR A 238 -3.97 9.50 -12.76
C THR A 238 -5.00 9.42 -11.63
N LEU A 239 -6.01 10.29 -11.64
CA LEU A 239 -7.08 10.24 -10.64
C LEU A 239 -7.91 8.95 -10.78
N CYS A 240 -8.23 8.50 -12.00
CA CYS A 240 -8.87 7.20 -12.23
C CYS A 240 -8.03 6.06 -11.67
N GLU A 241 -6.73 6.04 -11.95
CA GLU A 241 -5.80 5.01 -11.47
C GLU A 241 -5.78 4.96 -9.94
N LEU A 242 -5.60 6.09 -9.28
CA LEU A 242 -5.59 6.19 -7.82
C LEU A 242 -6.95 5.79 -7.21
N MET A 243 -8.05 6.10 -7.89
CA MET A 243 -9.40 5.66 -7.51
C MET A 243 -9.69 4.18 -7.81
N GLY A 244 -8.78 3.46 -8.47
CA GLY A 244 -8.99 2.08 -8.93
C GLY A 244 -10.02 1.95 -10.06
N LEU A 245 -10.33 3.04 -10.77
CA LEU A 245 -11.29 3.07 -11.88
C LEU A 245 -10.60 2.84 -13.22
N GLY A 246 -11.40 2.46 -14.23
CA GLY A 246 -10.89 2.34 -15.60
C GLY A 246 -10.42 3.71 -16.15
N PRO A 247 -9.36 3.76 -16.98
CA PRO A 247 -8.79 5.02 -17.48
C PRO A 247 -9.75 5.81 -18.40
N ALA A 248 -10.79 5.15 -18.92
CA ALA A 248 -11.80 5.75 -19.79
C ALA A 248 -13.11 6.12 -19.05
N THR A 249 -13.10 6.13 -17.72
CA THR A 249 -14.29 6.52 -16.93
C THR A 249 -14.51 8.02 -17.06
N GLU A 250 -15.68 8.44 -17.54
CA GLU A 250 -16.05 9.84 -17.68
C GLU A 250 -16.71 10.36 -16.40
N PHE A 251 -16.28 11.54 -15.93
CA PHE A 251 -16.89 12.27 -14.80
C PHE A 251 -16.58 13.77 -14.90
N HIS A 252 -17.43 14.60 -14.29
CA HIS A 252 -17.16 16.02 -14.10
C HIS A 252 -16.71 16.30 -12.66
N LEU A 253 -15.73 17.18 -12.50
CA LEU A 253 -15.22 17.59 -11.20
C LEU A 253 -16.10 18.70 -10.62
N ALA A 254 -16.28 18.70 -9.30
CA ALA A 254 -16.94 19.80 -8.62
C ALA A 254 -16.10 21.07 -8.73
N LYS A 255 -16.72 22.18 -9.16
CA LYS A 255 -16.08 23.51 -9.20
C LYS A 255 -16.01 24.10 -7.79
N GLU A 256 -15.19 23.50 -6.93
CA GLU A 256 -14.95 24.01 -5.59
C GLU A 256 -14.09 25.28 -5.63
N LYS A 257 -14.40 26.25 -4.76
CA LYS A 257 -13.63 27.48 -4.62
C LYS A 257 -12.43 27.21 -3.70
N PHE A 258 -11.23 27.41 -4.23
CA PHE A 258 -9.98 27.26 -3.47
C PHE A 258 -9.96 28.10 -2.17
N GLU A 259 -10.61 29.26 -2.19
CA GLU A 259 -10.75 30.19 -1.06
C GLU A 259 -11.25 29.50 0.21
N THR A 260 -12.25 28.62 0.08
CA THR A 260 -12.83 27.88 1.23
C THR A 260 -11.82 26.96 1.91
N TYR A 261 -10.88 26.43 1.13
CA TYR A 261 -9.83 25.54 1.64
C TYR A 261 -8.68 26.34 2.26
N LEU A 262 -8.37 27.51 1.68
CA LEU A 262 -7.38 28.45 2.21
C LEU A 262 -7.79 29.04 3.57
N GLU A 263 -9.07 29.37 3.76
CA GLU A 263 -9.59 29.92 5.03
C GLU A 263 -9.41 28.98 6.23
N LYS A 264 -9.36 27.67 5.97
CA LYS A 264 -9.18 26.64 7.01
C LYS A 264 -7.72 26.44 7.40
N MET A 265 -6.77 26.96 6.63
CA MET A 265 -5.34 26.76 6.90
C MET A 265 -4.83 27.77 7.92
N PRO A 266 -4.20 27.31 9.02
CA PRO A 266 -3.57 28.21 9.98
C PRO A 266 -2.32 28.86 9.36
N GLY A 267 -2.05 30.12 9.71
CA GLY A 267 -0.83 30.80 9.28
C GLY A 267 0.42 30.01 9.71
N PRO A 268 1.43 29.77 8.84
CA PRO A 268 2.55 28.89 9.16
C PRO A 268 3.38 29.30 10.38
N ASP A 269 3.38 30.59 10.73
CA ASP A 269 4.10 31.11 11.90
C ASP A 269 3.37 30.88 13.23
N SER A 270 2.09 30.50 13.19
CA SER A 270 1.33 30.10 14.38
C SER A 270 1.62 28.66 14.83
N LEU A 271 2.24 27.86 13.96
CA LEU A 271 2.56 26.46 14.22
C LEU A 271 3.92 26.36 14.95
N ASP A 272 3.92 25.79 16.16
CA ASP A 272 5.14 25.52 16.91
C ASP A 272 5.81 24.22 16.41
N PRO A 273 7.05 24.28 15.88
CA PRO A 273 7.76 23.09 15.41
C PRO A 273 7.83 21.96 16.45
N ARG A 274 8.02 22.29 17.74
CA ARG A 274 8.14 21.27 18.80
C ARG A 274 6.83 20.52 19.04
N LYS A 275 5.71 21.23 18.96
CA LYS A 275 4.38 20.64 19.07
C LYS A 275 4.15 19.66 17.90
N LEU A 276 4.51 20.05 16.68
CA LEU A 276 4.40 19.19 15.50
C LEU A 276 5.28 17.93 15.63
N GLU A 277 6.51 18.06 16.15
CA GLU A 277 7.38 16.91 16.45
C GLU A 277 6.66 15.91 17.37
N MET A 278 6.11 16.38 18.49
CA MET A 278 5.45 15.50 19.46
C MET A 278 4.22 14.81 18.87
N ILE A 279 3.40 15.55 18.12
CA ILE A 279 2.23 15.00 17.42
C ILE A 279 2.68 13.92 16.41
N SER A 280 3.70 14.20 15.59
CA SER A 280 4.24 13.24 14.63
C SER A 280 4.80 11.97 15.29
N LEU A 281 5.48 12.09 16.43
CA LEU A 281 6.04 10.95 17.14
C LEU A 281 4.96 10.06 17.78
N ASN A 282 3.83 10.64 18.20
CA ASN A 282 2.77 9.92 18.89
C ASN A 282 1.70 9.33 17.95
N ASN A 283 1.53 9.86 16.74
CA ASN A 283 0.41 9.48 15.88
C ASN A 283 0.78 8.67 14.63
N ARG A 284 2.03 8.71 14.16
CA ARG A 284 2.37 8.03 12.90
C ARG A 284 2.32 6.50 13.03
N PRO A 285 1.61 5.79 12.13
CA PRO A 285 1.47 4.32 12.16
C PRO A 285 2.81 3.57 12.18
N GLU A 286 3.84 4.11 11.54
CA GLU A 286 5.18 3.51 11.49
C GLU A 286 5.89 3.43 12.84
N PHE A 287 5.56 4.27 13.83
CA PHE A 287 6.09 4.10 15.19
C PHE A 287 5.44 2.93 15.92
N PHE A 288 4.12 2.79 15.80
CA PHE A 288 3.41 1.65 16.36
C PHE A 288 3.90 0.34 15.74
N ALA A 289 4.06 0.30 14.42
CA ALA A 289 4.66 -0.85 13.73
C ALA A 289 6.09 -1.15 14.22
N ALA A 290 6.94 -0.12 14.39
CA ALA A 290 8.31 -0.30 14.88
C ALA A 290 8.36 -0.79 16.34
N ASP A 291 7.42 -0.36 17.19
CA ASP A 291 7.31 -0.83 18.56
C ASP A 291 6.86 -2.30 18.63
N LEU A 292 5.92 -2.70 17.78
CA LEU A 292 5.47 -4.08 17.63
C LEU A 292 6.58 -4.98 17.06
N GLU A 293 7.33 -4.51 16.05
CA GLU A 293 8.48 -5.22 15.49
C GLU A 293 9.55 -5.50 16.58
N MET A 294 9.78 -4.53 17.47
CA MET A 294 10.67 -4.73 18.62
C MET A 294 10.18 -5.85 19.54
N GLN A 295 8.86 -5.97 19.76
CA GLN A 295 8.28 -7.08 20.54
C GLN A 295 8.48 -8.42 19.81
N VAL A 296 8.25 -8.49 18.49
CA VAL A 296 8.47 -9.71 17.69
C VAL A 296 9.92 -10.19 17.82
N GLN A 297 10.90 -9.27 17.77
CA GLN A 297 12.31 -9.63 17.90
C GLN A 297 12.69 -10.08 19.32
N GLN A 298 12.09 -9.46 20.36
CA GLN A 298 12.28 -9.92 21.74
C GLN A 298 11.72 -11.34 21.94
N ASP A 299 10.58 -11.62 21.33
CA ASP A 299 9.95 -12.93 21.32
C ASP A 299 10.80 -13.96 20.57
N GLU A 300 11.45 -13.57 19.48
CA GLU A 300 12.34 -14.45 18.73
C GLU A 300 13.59 -14.80 19.55
N ALA A 301 14.15 -13.83 20.29
CA ALA A 301 15.23 -14.08 21.25
C ALA A 301 14.78 -15.00 22.40
N LEU A 302 13.55 -14.82 22.90
CA LEU A 302 12.99 -15.70 23.94
C LEU A 302 12.72 -17.11 23.41
N ALA A 303 12.21 -17.26 22.19
CA ALA A 303 12.03 -18.56 21.54
C ALA A 303 13.38 -19.26 21.33
N ALA A 304 14.42 -18.53 20.92
CA ALA A 304 15.77 -19.08 20.81
C ALA A 304 16.30 -19.57 22.17
N LEU A 305 16.05 -18.84 23.26
CA LEU A 305 16.37 -19.27 24.63
C LEU A 305 15.59 -20.53 25.02
N VAL A 306 14.27 -20.52 24.85
CA VAL A 306 13.37 -21.63 25.21
C VAL A 306 13.75 -22.89 24.45
N SER A 307 14.15 -22.77 23.18
CA SER A 307 14.56 -23.90 22.35
C SER A 307 15.76 -24.67 22.91
N MET A 308 16.53 -24.14 23.85
CA MET A 308 17.66 -24.85 24.47
C MET A 308 17.24 -25.81 25.60
N PHE A 309 16.02 -25.70 26.13
CA PHE A 309 15.52 -26.62 27.15
C PHE A 309 15.20 -28.01 26.58
N PRO A 310 15.26 -29.07 27.41
CA PRO A 310 14.81 -30.39 26.99
C PRO A 310 13.29 -30.43 26.77
N GLY A 311 12.84 -31.21 25.77
CA GLY A 311 11.42 -31.41 25.49
C GLY A 311 10.85 -32.59 26.27
N ILE A 312 9.70 -32.38 26.92
CA ILE A 312 8.92 -33.44 27.56
C ILE A 312 7.74 -33.76 26.63
N GLN A 313 7.68 -35.00 26.14
CA GLN A 313 6.65 -35.46 25.22
C GLN A 313 5.78 -36.50 25.92
N PHE A 314 4.48 -36.24 25.99
CA PHE A 314 3.46 -37.22 26.35
C PHE A 314 2.88 -37.84 25.09
N TYR A 315 2.63 -39.13 25.10
CA TYR A 315 1.96 -39.82 24.01
C TYR A 315 0.90 -40.77 24.55
N PHE A 316 -0.18 -40.92 23.79
CA PHE A 316 -1.23 -41.91 23.97
C PHE A 316 -1.56 -42.48 22.60
N SER A 317 -1.31 -43.78 22.40
CA SER A 317 -1.44 -44.43 21.10
C SER A 317 -2.27 -45.70 21.22
N ASN A 318 -3.26 -45.83 20.34
CA ASN A 318 -3.99 -47.06 20.11
C ASN A 318 -3.44 -47.73 18.85
N TYR A 319 -3.19 -49.03 18.91
CA TYR A 319 -2.65 -49.81 17.82
C TYR A 319 -3.59 -50.96 17.47
N TYR A 320 -3.63 -51.28 16.18
CA TYR A 320 -4.28 -52.44 15.62
C TYR A 320 -3.29 -53.18 14.71
N ASN A 321 -3.20 -54.50 14.86
CA ASN A 321 -2.43 -55.36 13.97
C ASN A 321 -3.29 -56.55 13.52
N ALA A 322 -3.43 -56.75 12.22
CA ALA A 322 -4.23 -57.83 11.66
C ALA A 322 -3.52 -59.20 11.65
N ASP A 323 -2.28 -59.27 12.16
CA ASP A 323 -1.48 -60.49 12.22
C ASP A 323 -2.15 -61.56 13.09
N SER A 324 -2.32 -62.74 12.51
CA SER A 324 -3.04 -63.87 13.09
C SER A 324 -2.39 -64.47 14.34
N HIS A 325 -1.13 -64.14 14.61
CA HIS A 325 -0.37 -64.66 15.75
C HIS A 325 -0.56 -63.83 17.03
N TYR A 326 -1.22 -62.67 16.97
CA TYR A 326 -1.51 -61.87 18.16
C TYR A 326 -2.74 -62.42 18.91
N VAL A 327 -2.60 -62.57 20.24
CA VAL A 327 -3.74 -62.95 21.11
C VAL A 327 -4.79 -61.84 21.17
N ASN A 328 -4.33 -60.59 21.13
CA ASN A 328 -5.18 -59.42 21.02
C ASN A 328 -4.61 -58.50 19.94
N ASN A 329 -5.41 -58.26 18.91
CA ASN A 329 -5.05 -57.45 17.76
C ASN A 329 -5.13 -55.95 18.05
N PHE A 330 -5.58 -55.55 19.25
CA PHE A 330 -5.71 -54.17 19.67
C PHE A 330 -5.01 -53.93 21.02
N TRP A 331 -4.20 -52.88 21.11
CA TRP A 331 -3.63 -52.44 22.39
C TRP A 331 -3.47 -50.93 22.46
N ALA A 332 -3.49 -50.40 23.69
CA ALA A 332 -3.21 -49.00 23.97
C ALA A 332 -1.85 -48.88 24.67
N ALA A 333 -1.10 -47.82 24.35
CA ALA A 333 0.13 -47.44 25.03
C ALA A 333 0.06 -45.97 25.43
N TRP A 334 0.60 -45.63 26.59
CA TRP A 334 0.85 -44.26 27.00
C TRP A 334 2.25 -44.14 27.56
N GLY A 335 2.77 -42.93 27.59
CA GLY A 335 4.02 -42.68 28.27
C GLY A 335 4.46 -41.22 28.17
N SER A 336 5.56 -40.95 28.85
CA SER A 336 6.28 -39.68 28.76
C SER A 336 7.73 -39.95 28.38
N SER A 337 8.27 -39.18 27.44
CA SER A 337 9.70 -39.21 27.09
C SER A 337 10.33 -37.84 27.32
N LEU A 338 11.60 -37.84 27.68
CA LEU A 338 12.43 -36.63 27.79
C LEU A 338 13.45 -36.67 26.67
N THR A 339 13.44 -35.66 25.80
CA THR A 339 14.34 -35.57 24.64
C THR A 339 15.16 -34.29 24.70
N SER A 340 16.46 -34.39 24.43
CA SER A 340 17.36 -33.23 24.39
C SER A 340 18.50 -33.45 23.40
N SER A 341 18.83 -32.41 22.63
CA SER A 341 19.92 -32.43 21.65
C SER A 341 21.16 -31.72 22.18
N LEU A 342 21.98 -32.44 22.96
CA LEU A 342 23.11 -31.88 23.71
C LEU A 342 24.23 -31.32 22.82
N LEU A 343 24.55 -32.00 21.72
CA LEU A 343 25.60 -31.55 20.79
C LEU A 343 25.20 -30.29 20.01
N SER A 344 23.90 -29.97 19.95
CA SER A 344 23.39 -28.74 19.31
C SER A 344 23.31 -27.55 20.28
N LEU A 345 23.56 -27.75 21.58
CA LEU A 345 23.49 -26.64 22.55
C LEU A 345 24.50 -25.52 22.27
N PRO A 346 25.77 -25.78 21.91
CA PRO A 346 26.71 -24.70 21.59
C PRO A 346 26.25 -23.86 20.39
N SER A 347 25.69 -24.48 19.35
CA SER A 347 25.18 -23.74 18.19
C SER A 347 23.92 -22.95 18.52
N ARG A 348 22.99 -23.52 19.30
CA ARG A 348 21.78 -22.81 19.79
C ARG A 348 22.14 -21.62 20.69
N TYR A 349 23.17 -21.73 21.51
CA TYR A 349 23.65 -20.62 22.35
C TYR A 349 24.18 -19.45 21.50
N VAL A 350 24.98 -19.75 20.46
CA VAL A 350 25.45 -18.71 19.52
C VAL A 350 24.28 -18.09 18.76
N GLN A 351 23.27 -18.89 18.37
CA GLN A 351 22.06 -18.38 17.73
C GLN A 351 21.27 -17.44 18.66
N TRP A 352 21.10 -17.79 19.94
CA TRP A 352 20.46 -16.92 20.93
C TRP A 352 21.22 -15.59 21.11
N GLN A 353 22.56 -15.63 21.20
CA GLN A 353 23.36 -14.40 21.23
C GLN A 353 23.19 -13.55 19.96
N SER A 354 23.04 -14.18 18.80
CA SER A 354 22.74 -13.49 17.56
C SER A 354 21.38 -12.79 17.62
N GLN A 355 20.36 -13.44 18.19
CA GLN A 355 19.03 -12.80 18.36
C GLN A 355 19.06 -11.65 19.35
N GLY A 356 19.88 -11.72 20.41
CA GLY A 356 20.13 -10.58 21.28
C GLY A 356 20.65 -9.35 20.50
N LYS A 357 21.55 -9.57 19.53
CA LYS A 357 22.03 -8.50 18.64
C LYS A 357 20.97 -8.02 17.64
N SER A 358 20.06 -8.89 17.20
CA SER A 358 18.91 -8.50 16.37
C SER A 358 17.98 -7.53 17.12
N VAL A 359 17.75 -7.75 18.41
CA VAL A 359 16.97 -6.83 19.26
C VAL A 359 17.67 -5.46 19.38
N ASP A 360 18.99 -5.44 19.62
CA ASP A 360 19.76 -4.19 19.67
C ASP A 360 19.72 -3.44 18.32
N LYS A 361 19.76 -4.16 17.19
CA LYS A 361 19.62 -3.58 15.86
C LYS A 361 18.25 -2.90 15.68
N VAL A 362 17.15 -3.58 16.02
CA VAL A 362 15.80 -2.99 15.88
C VAL A 362 15.62 -1.77 16.79
N LYS A 363 16.19 -1.80 17.99
CA LYS A 363 16.23 -0.64 18.88
C LYS A 363 16.92 0.58 18.22
N LEU A 364 18.04 0.36 17.53
CA LEU A 364 18.72 1.42 16.78
C LEU A 364 17.93 1.86 15.54
N GLN A 365 17.26 0.94 14.84
CA GLN A 365 16.40 1.29 13.70
C GLN A 365 15.21 2.16 14.14
N ARG A 366 14.59 1.86 15.28
CA ARG A 366 13.53 2.68 15.88
C ARG A 366 14.03 4.07 16.30
N LEU A 367 15.24 4.16 16.85
CA LEU A 367 15.88 5.45 17.15
C LEU A 367 16.15 6.25 15.86
N LEU A 368 16.63 5.58 14.80
CA LEU A 368 16.83 6.19 13.49
C LEU A 368 15.50 6.69 12.89
N LEU A 369 14.43 5.91 13.01
CA LEU A 369 13.07 6.32 12.61
C LEU A 369 12.64 7.59 13.36
N THR A 370 12.84 7.62 14.69
CA THR A 370 12.55 8.79 15.54
C THR A 370 13.27 10.04 15.02
N ALA A 371 14.57 9.94 14.79
CA ALA A 371 15.36 11.06 14.25
C ALA A 371 14.89 11.47 12.84
N GLY A 372 14.55 10.51 11.99
CA GLY A 372 14.04 10.74 10.64
C GLY A 372 12.70 11.49 10.62
N VAL A 373 11.76 11.09 11.48
CA VAL A 373 10.44 11.74 11.57
C VAL A 373 10.55 13.17 12.09
N ILE A 374 11.42 13.43 13.08
CA ILE A 374 11.68 14.80 13.55
C ILE A 374 12.14 15.67 12.37
N VAL A 375 13.10 15.19 11.57
CA VAL A 375 13.56 15.92 10.38
C VAL A 375 12.43 16.12 9.37
N GLN A 376 11.61 15.10 9.12
CA GLN A 376 10.46 15.21 8.21
C GLN A 376 9.43 16.25 8.67
N ALA A 377 9.12 16.31 9.96
CA ALA A 377 8.20 17.30 10.53
C ALA A 377 8.72 18.74 10.30
N HIS A 378 10.01 18.96 10.57
CA HIS A 378 10.66 20.26 10.30
C HIS A 378 10.68 20.61 8.81
N LEU A 379 11.01 19.64 7.96
CA LEU A 379 11.05 19.85 6.51
C LEU A 379 9.66 20.17 5.96
N ALA A 380 8.63 19.44 6.37
CA ALA A 380 7.25 19.67 5.96
C ALA A 380 6.75 21.06 6.40
N LEU A 381 7.05 21.47 7.64
CA LEU A 381 6.70 22.82 8.11
C LEU A 381 7.46 23.90 7.32
N HIS A 382 8.75 23.68 7.05
CA HIS A 382 9.55 24.61 6.26
C HIS A 382 9.03 24.72 4.82
N GLU A 383 8.69 23.60 4.18
CA GLU A 383 8.11 23.59 2.84
C GLU A 383 6.77 24.33 2.82
N TYR A 384 5.90 24.09 3.80
CA TYR A 384 4.65 24.84 3.96
C TYR A 384 4.89 26.36 4.04
N LYS A 385 5.85 26.81 4.87
CA LYS A 385 6.26 28.22 4.96
C LYS A 385 6.76 28.79 3.62
N VAL A 386 7.55 28.01 2.88
CA VAL A 386 8.08 28.44 1.58
C VAL A 386 6.97 28.56 0.55
N LYS A 387 6.08 27.57 0.47
CA LYS A 387 4.95 27.58 -0.48
C LYS A 387 3.96 28.69 -0.18
N GLU A 388 3.69 28.96 1.10
CA GLU A 388 2.81 30.04 1.51
C GLU A 388 3.39 31.40 1.07
N ARG A 389 4.68 31.65 1.30
CA ARG A 389 5.35 32.86 0.82
C ARG A 389 5.33 32.99 -0.70
N GLN A 390 5.57 31.89 -1.42
CA GLN A 390 5.49 31.90 -2.89
C GLN A 390 4.09 32.24 -3.37
N PHE A 391 3.06 31.63 -2.78
CA PHE A 391 1.67 31.94 -3.08
C PHE A 391 1.38 33.43 -2.88
N ARG A 392 1.73 34.00 -1.72
CA ARG A 392 1.52 35.44 -1.45
C ARG A 392 2.19 36.35 -2.49
N LEU A 393 3.44 36.05 -2.87
CA LEU A 393 4.14 36.84 -3.90
C LEU A 393 3.47 36.74 -5.28
N HIS A 394 2.93 35.57 -5.63
CA HIS A 394 2.22 35.38 -6.88
C HIS A 394 0.81 35.99 -6.85
N GLU A 395 0.16 36.02 -5.68
CA GLU A 395 -1.09 36.76 -5.46
C GLU A 395 -0.85 38.26 -5.65
N ASP A 396 0.16 38.84 -5.02
CA ASP A 396 0.53 40.26 -5.22
C ASP A 396 0.84 40.55 -6.70
N SER A 397 1.58 39.66 -7.36
CA SER A 397 1.87 39.78 -8.79
C SER A 397 0.61 39.74 -9.65
N PHE A 398 -0.37 38.91 -9.29
CA PHE A 398 -1.63 38.79 -10.01
C PHE A 398 -2.49 40.05 -9.80
N LEU A 399 -2.61 40.54 -8.56
CA LEU A 399 -3.36 41.76 -8.25
C LEU A 399 -2.79 42.98 -9.01
N ILE A 400 -1.46 43.11 -9.09
CA ILE A 400 -0.82 44.17 -9.88
C ILE A 400 -1.14 44.02 -11.38
N ALA A 401 -1.14 42.79 -11.92
CA ALA A 401 -1.46 42.55 -13.32
C ALA A 401 -2.94 42.87 -13.63
N GLU A 402 -3.85 42.53 -12.72
CA GLU A 402 -5.28 42.81 -12.82
C GLU A 402 -5.56 44.32 -12.79
N ASP A 403 -4.94 45.05 -11.86
CA ASP A 403 -5.01 46.52 -11.77
C ASP A 403 -4.47 47.18 -13.05
N LEU A 404 -3.32 46.71 -13.58
CA LEU A 404 -2.76 47.20 -14.83
C LEU A 404 -3.67 46.91 -16.02
N LEU A 405 -4.33 45.76 -16.05
CA LEU A 405 -5.32 45.43 -17.08
C LEU A 405 -6.52 46.37 -17.00
N PHE A 406 -7.04 46.64 -15.80
CA PHE A 406 -8.14 47.58 -15.58
C PHE A 406 -7.79 48.99 -16.08
N MET A 407 -6.66 49.56 -15.66
CA MET A 407 -6.20 50.87 -16.14
C MET A 407 -5.94 50.89 -17.65
N SER A 408 -5.49 49.76 -18.21
CA SER A 408 -5.27 49.60 -19.65
C SER A 408 -6.58 49.57 -20.44
N ARG A 409 -7.64 48.97 -19.91
CA ARG A 409 -8.99 49.00 -20.50
C ARG A 409 -9.50 50.43 -20.61
N GLU A 410 -9.45 51.20 -19.53
CA GLU A 410 -9.89 52.60 -19.53
C GLU A 410 -9.11 53.45 -20.57
N ARG A 411 -7.78 53.28 -20.64
CA ARG A 411 -6.96 53.97 -21.64
C ARG A 411 -7.24 53.51 -23.07
N HIS A 412 -7.58 52.24 -23.26
CA HIS A 412 -7.94 51.70 -24.58
C HIS A 412 -9.26 52.30 -25.07
N GLU A 413 -10.26 52.42 -24.20
CA GLU A 413 -11.55 53.06 -24.52
C GLU A 413 -11.40 54.53 -24.92
N LEU A 414 -10.43 55.24 -24.34
CA LEU A 414 -10.06 56.61 -24.70
C LEU A 414 -9.19 56.73 -25.96
N GLY A 415 -8.85 55.60 -26.61
CA GLY A 415 -7.98 55.57 -27.78
C GLY A 415 -6.50 55.88 -27.50
N LEU A 416 -6.09 55.90 -26.23
CA LEU A 416 -4.72 56.20 -25.79
C LEU A 416 -3.81 54.95 -25.77
N LEU A 417 -4.40 53.76 -25.79
CA LEU A 417 -3.68 52.48 -25.82
C LEU A 417 -3.99 51.72 -27.11
N SER A 418 -2.97 51.21 -27.79
CA SER A 418 -3.16 50.40 -28.99
C SER A 418 -3.78 49.04 -28.67
N SER A 419 -4.54 48.48 -29.62
CA SER A 419 -5.13 47.13 -29.46
C SER A 419 -4.07 46.05 -29.21
N TRP A 420 -2.88 46.18 -29.79
CA TRP A 420 -1.75 45.30 -29.48
C TRP A 420 -1.35 45.37 -28.01
N ALA A 421 -1.11 46.58 -27.49
CA ALA A 421 -0.70 46.76 -26.10
C ALA A 421 -1.81 46.30 -25.15
N MET A 422 -3.08 46.43 -25.54
CA MET A 422 -4.22 45.89 -24.80
C MET A 422 -4.19 44.35 -24.76
N THR A 423 -4.02 43.67 -25.91
CA THR A 423 -3.89 42.21 -25.97
C THR A 423 -2.70 41.71 -25.15
N GLN A 424 -1.58 42.43 -25.15
CA GLN A 424 -0.43 42.08 -24.31
C GLN A 424 -0.79 42.14 -22.82
N ARG A 425 -1.53 43.16 -22.38
CA ARG A 425 -1.97 43.29 -20.98
C ARG A 425 -2.92 42.16 -20.57
N MET A 426 -3.83 41.76 -21.44
CA MET A 426 -4.74 40.63 -21.19
C MET A 426 -3.98 39.32 -21.03
N LEU A 427 -2.95 39.08 -21.85
CA LEU A 427 -2.12 37.89 -21.69
C LEU A 427 -1.30 37.92 -20.41
N GLU A 428 -0.71 39.07 -20.07
CA GLU A 428 0.06 39.24 -18.82
C GLU A 428 -0.81 38.95 -17.59
N ASP A 429 -2.06 39.41 -17.56
CA ASP A 429 -3.04 39.11 -16.52
C ASP A 429 -3.34 37.61 -16.39
N VAL A 430 -3.68 36.94 -17.51
CA VAL A 430 -3.99 35.51 -17.48
C VAL A 430 -2.77 34.68 -17.09
N VAL A 431 -1.57 35.01 -17.57
CA VAL A 431 -0.34 34.30 -17.15
C VAL A 431 -0.09 34.50 -15.66
N ALA A 432 -0.28 35.71 -15.11
CA ALA A 432 -0.13 35.97 -13.68
C ALA A 432 -1.16 35.20 -12.85
N ARG A 433 -2.43 35.16 -13.29
CA ARG A 433 -3.50 34.39 -12.67
C ARG A 433 -3.20 32.89 -12.64
N LEU A 434 -2.82 32.30 -13.78
CA LEU A 434 -2.46 30.88 -13.86
C LEU A 434 -1.26 30.54 -12.97
N ALA A 435 -0.25 31.41 -12.93
CA ALA A 435 0.90 31.24 -12.05
C ALA A 435 0.48 31.27 -10.57
N ARG A 436 -0.43 32.18 -10.19
CA ARG A 436 -1.01 32.26 -8.86
C ARG A 436 -1.81 31.01 -8.51
N ASP A 437 -2.72 30.59 -9.38
CA ASP A 437 -3.58 29.42 -9.13
C ASP A 437 -2.76 28.14 -8.97
N ARG A 438 -1.67 27.97 -9.74
CA ARG A 438 -0.72 26.87 -9.55
C ARG A 438 -0.05 26.90 -8.17
N LYS A 439 0.25 28.09 -7.64
CA LYS A 439 0.81 28.24 -6.29
C LYS A 439 -0.17 27.98 -5.17
N ILE A 440 -1.46 28.15 -5.41
CA ILE A 440 -2.50 27.69 -4.49
C ILE A 440 -2.42 26.16 -4.35
N ILE A 441 -2.32 25.41 -5.45
CA ILE A 441 -2.22 23.95 -5.39
C ILE A 441 -0.92 23.49 -4.71
N ASP A 442 0.21 24.13 -5.03
CA ASP A 442 1.48 23.87 -4.33
C ASP A 442 1.35 24.05 -2.80
N LEU A 443 0.60 25.09 -2.37
CA LEU A 443 0.34 25.39 -0.96
C LEU A 443 -0.57 24.33 -0.31
N ILE A 444 -1.67 23.97 -0.97
CA ILE A 444 -2.60 22.92 -0.51
C ILE A 444 -1.85 21.60 -0.31
N ASN A 445 -1.05 21.19 -1.28
CA ASN A 445 -0.29 19.94 -1.22
C ASN A 445 0.77 19.96 -0.11
N ALA A 446 1.47 21.08 0.08
CA ALA A 446 2.42 21.21 1.19
C ALA A 446 1.73 21.14 2.56
N TYR A 447 0.54 21.74 2.69
CA TYR A 447 -0.25 21.65 3.91
C TYR A 447 -0.74 20.21 4.17
N ASN A 448 -1.32 19.55 3.17
CA ASN A 448 -1.76 18.16 3.29
C ASN A 448 -0.58 17.21 3.59
N THR A 449 0.59 17.46 3.02
CA THR A 449 1.82 16.72 3.33
C THR A 449 2.22 16.90 4.80
N LEU A 450 2.06 18.11 5.35
CA LEU A 450 2.28 18.38 6.78
C LEU A 450 1.29 17.60 7.66
N LEU A 451 0.01 17.52 7.29
CA LEU A 451 -1.01 16.73 8.00
C LEU A 451 -0.67 15.24 8.03
N VAL A 452 -0.28 14.68 6.88
CA VAL A 452 0.17 13.27 6.80
C VAL A 452 1.46 13.04 7.59
N THR A 453 2.39 14.00 7.58
CA THR A 453 3.63 13.93 8.38
C THR A 453 3.34 13.98 9.89
N MET A 454 2.24 14.60 10.31
CA MET A 454 1.73 14.53 11.69
C MET A 454 1.02 13.20 12.01
N GLY A 455 0.83 12.31 11.03
CA GLY A 455 0.11 11.06 11.20
C GLY A 455 -1.41 11.23 11.30
N LEU A 456 -1.96 12.34 10.79
CA LEU A 456 -3.40 12.60 10.80
C LEU A 456 -4.10 11.92 9.63
N ASP A 457 -5.17 11.18 9.94
CA ASP A 457 -6.04 10.57 8.94
C ASP A 457 -6.83 11.60 8.14
N TYR A 458 -7.23 11.24 6.91
CA TYR A 458 -7.96 12.12 6.00
C TYR A 458 -9.20 12.76 6.64
N ASN A 459 -9.97 12.00 7.41
CA ASN A 459 -11.19 12.47 8.06
C ASN A 459 -10.94 13.66 9.02
N ARG A 460 -9.70 13.80 9.51
CA ARG A 460 -9.29 14.82 10.46
C ARG A 460 -8.64 16.03 9.80
N TRP A 461 -8.46 16.03 8.47
CA TRP A 461 -7.84 17.16 7.76
C TRP A 461 -8.68 18.45 7.83
N GLY A 462 -9.95 18.35 8.20
CA GLY A 462 -10.83 19.49 8.45
C GLY A 462 -10.75 20.07 9.87
N GLU A 463 -10.03 19.43 10.80
CA GLU A 463 -9.88 19.90 12.18
C GLU A 463 -8.92 21.09 12.28
N ASN A 464 -9.13 21.95 13.27
CA ASN A 464 -8.18 23.03 13.55
C ASN A 464 -6.91 22.45 14.17
N VAL A 465 -5.82 22.42 13.40
CA VAL A 465 -4.52 21.86 13.81
C VAL A 465 -3.98 22.51 15.08
N LEU A 466 -4.33 23.77 15.34
CA LEU A 466 -3.91 24.49 16.55
C LEU A 466 -4.52 23.91 17.83
N GLU A 467 -5.71 23.29 17.73
CA GLU A 467 -6.47 22.72 18.85
C GLU A 467 -6.12 21.26 19.15
N ILE A 468 -5.32 20.60 18.29
CA ILE A 468 -4.87 19.23 18.51
C ILE A 468 -3.92 19.21 19.71
N ASP A 469 -4.23 18.40 20.74
CA ASP A 469 -3.39 18.21 21.92
C ASP A 469 -2.08 17.47 21.57
N GLU A 470 -1.02 17.66 22.35
CA GLU A 470 0.29 16.99 22.18
C GLU A 470 0.19 15.46 22.31
N ASN A 471 -0.78 14.99 23.11
CA ASN A 471 -1.11 13.58 23.25
C ASN A 471 -2.07 13.07 22.17
N GLY A 472 -2.51 13.96 21.27
CA GLY A 472 -3.43 13.71 20.16
C GLY A 472 -4.39 12.58 20.46
N GLN A 473 -5.37 12.82 21.37
CA GLN A 473 -6.26 11.80 21.94
C GLN A 473 -6.40 10.61 20.98
N PRO A 474 -5.95 9.41 21.36
CA PRO A 474 -6.29 8.23 20.59
C PRO A 474 -7.81 8.16 20.68
N ALA A 475 -8.49 8.48 19.57
CA ALA A 475 -9.64 7.68 19.19
C ALA A 475 -9.16 6.24 19.37
N ASP A 476 -9.90 5.43 20.13
CA ASP A 476 -9.54 4.03 20.40
C ASP A 476 -9.02 3.41 19.11
N ILE A 477 -8.08 2.45 19.17
CA ILE A 477 -7.52 1.83 17.95
C ILE A 477 -8.65 1.28 17.04
N GLU A 478 -9.83 1.00 17.60
CA GLU A 478 -11.08 0.67 16.89
C GLU A 478 -11.78 1.83 16.13
N GLU A 479 -11.49 3.10 16.45
CA GLU A 479 -12.00 4.30 15.78
C GLU A 479 -10.98 4.91 14.79
N ARG A 480 -9.71 4.47 14.83
CA ARG A 480 -8.66 4.84 13.85
C ARG A 480 -8.67 4.01 12.58
N ASP A 481 -9.42 2.92 12.54
CA ASP A 481 -9.82 2.35 11.27
C ASP A 481 -10.57 3.47 10.54
N ILE A 482 -9.90 4.08 9.55
CA ILE A 482 -10.54 4.93 8.56
C ILE A 482 -11.85 4.20 8.22
N ASP A 483 -12.99 4.83 8.46
CA ASP A 483 -14.31 4.26 8.16
C ASP A 483 -14.36 3.96 6.66
N ILE A 484 -13.80 2.80 6.29
CA ILE A 484 -13.68 2.24 4.95
C ILE A 484 -14.94 1.39 4.86
N PRO A 485 -16.00 1.87 4.18
CA PRO A 485 -17.30 1.23 4.25
C PRO A 485 -17.19 -0.22 3.77
N GLY A 486 -17.52 -1.18 4.65
CA GLY A 486 -17.44 -2.63 4.39
C GLY A 486 -16.72 -3.47 5.46
N GLU A 487 -16.24 -2.89 6.55
CA GLU A 487 -15.54 -3.61 7.63
C GLU A 487 -16.54 -4.19 8.65
N GLU A 488 -16.72 -5.52 8.67
CA GLU A 488 -17.36 -6.21 9.79
C GLU A 488 -16.40 -6.18 10.99
N LYS A 489 -16.82 -5.59 12.11
CA LYS A 489 -16.07 -5.57 13.37
C LYS A 489 -15.97 -6.99 13.95
N ASP A 490 -15.01 -7.77 13.50
CA ASP A 490 -14.54 -8.94 14.25
C ASP A 490 -13.56 -8.46 15.32
N MET A 491 -14.15 -7.91 16.38
CA MET A 491 -13.49 -7.52 17.61
C MET A 491 -12.94 -8.80 18.28
N PHE A 492 -11.66 -9.10 18.05
CA PHE A 492 -10.96 -10.16 18.77
C PHE A 492 -10.81 -9.74 20.23
N THR A 493 -11.78 -10.09 21.07
CA THR A 493 -11.64 -9.97 22.52
C THR A 493 -10.46 -10.85 22.97
N PRO A 494 -9.45 -10.32 23.69
CA PRO A 494 -8.47 -11.17 24.33
C PRO A 494 -9.20 -12.02 25.38
N LEU A 495 -9.24 -13.34 25.18
CA LEU A 495 -9.67 -14.27 26.22
C LEU A 495 -8.73 -14.13 27.43
N PRO A 496 -9.27 -14.19 28.66
CA PRO A 496 -8.54 -13.80 29.86
C PRO A 496 -7.36 -14.74 30.15
N ASP A 497 -6.33 -14.16 30.77
CA ASP A 497 -5.13 -14.78 31.33
C ASP A 497 -5.41 -16.09 32.11
N LEU A 498 -5.52 -17.21 31.40
CA LEU A 498 -5.60 -18.55 32.01
C LEU A 498 -4.26 -19.30 32.00
N VAL A 499 -3.23 -18.72 31.37
CA VAL A 499 -1.91 -19.35 31.24
C VAL A 499 -0.90 -18.83 32.27
N SER A 500 -1.12 -17.65 32.86
CA SER A 500 -0.25 -17.13 33.94
C SER A 500 -0.37 -17.92 35.25
N SER A 501 -1.44 -18.69 35.45
CA SER A 501 -1.66 -19.50 36.66
C SER A 501 -1.10 -20.93 36.63
N ILE A 502 -0.58 -21.41 35.48
CA ILE A 502 -0.10 -22.81 35.36
C ILE A 502 1.43 -22.92 35.51
N LEU A 503 2.15 -21.79 35.51
CA LEU A 503 3.62 -21.78 35.64
C LEU A 503 4.15 -21.46 37.05
N ILE A 504 3.29 -21.35 38.07
CA ILE A 504 3.70 -21.05 39.47
C ILE A 504 3.23 -22.14 40.47
N SER A 505 2.76 -23.30 40.03
CA SER A 505 2.45 -24.43 40.96
C SER A 505 3.45 -25.57 40.86
#